data_AF-A0A518AHA3-F1
#
_entry.id   AF-A0A518AHA3-F1
#
_cell.length_a   1.000
_cell.length_b   1.000
_cell.length_c   1.000
_cell.angle_alpha   90.00
_cell.angle_beta   90.00
_cell.angle_gamma   90.00
#
_symmetry.space_group_name_H-M   'P 1'
#
loop_
_entity.id
_entity.type
_entity.pdbx_description
1 polymer ?
#
loop_
_entity_poly.entity_id
_entity_poly.type
_entity_poly.pdbx_seq_one_letter_code
_entity_poly.pdbx_strand_id
1 'polypeptide(L)'
;MAKRRTWLRFSLGTLLFLMFCTAGFFAGYHYGVTEKQQAIRSTTLANVVYDVGDIVSQDPDAVVGIEAFDGLTALIHSTISSEIWAVNGGPMSNVHPFPSNKSLVVVCDLNTHDQIAELLEQLRRGIYKLDEAELMASARESLARKQASPRIVKLFTNSNKNLHRLVSVHYDSGLEILTKQYGRPDGVYTLESDRFPTWIAAQQVAFWKQGEGYLYLALQDALPEGEAVVVGWHQNDTAMVGPIQYASTVAENTPRD
;
A
#
# COMPACT_ATOMS: atom_id res chain seq x y z
N MET A 1 44.10 20.00 57.83
CA MET A 1 42.98 20.85 57.38
C MET A 1 42.13 20.08 56.37
N ALA A 2 40.99 19.52 56.79
CA ALA A 2 40.09 18.80 55.90
C ALA A 2 39.14 19.78 55.20
N LYS A 3 39.25 19.87 53.86
CA LYS A 3 38.43 20.75 53.02
C LYS A 3 37.00 20.18 52.97
N ARG A 4 36.08 20.73 53.79
CA ARG A 4 34.66 20.37 53.76
C ARG A 4 34.10 20.64 52.36
N ARG A 5 33.85 19.57 51.60
CA ARG A 5 33.07 19.62 50.36
C ARG A 5 31.63 19.96 50.73
N THR A 6 31.25 21.22 50.59
CA THR A 6 29.84 21.64 50.59
C THR A 6 29.18 21.05 49.35
N TRP A 7 28.55 19.88 49.50
CA TRP A 7 27.65 19.34 48.49
C TRP A 7 26.53 20.35 48.29
N LEU A 8 26.44 20.90 47.08
CA LEU A 8 25.36 21.78 46.64
C LEU A 8 24.05 21.02 46.80
N ARG A 9 23.31 21.30 47.86
CA ARG A 9 21.94 20.84 48.04
C ARG A 9 21.06 21.71 47.15
N PHE A 10 20.94 21.32 45.88
CA PHE A 10 19.92 21.88 45.02
C PHE A 10 18.56 21.58 45.64
N SER A 11 17.82 22.63 45.97
CA SER A 11 16.44 22.50 46.44
C SER A 11 15.63 21.80 45.35
N LEU A 12 14.75 20.88 45.73
CA LEU A 12 13.83 20.21 44.81
C LEU A 12 13.11 21.20 43.87
N GLY A 13 12.81 22.41 44.37
CA GLY A 13 12.21 23.48 43.56
C GLY A 13 13.10 23.96 42.41
N THR A 14 14.42 24.03 42.59
CA THR A 14 15.34 24.42 41.52
C THR A 14 15.44 23.37 40.42
N LEU A 15 15.34 22.09 40.78
CA LEU A 15 15.34 20.99 39.81
C LEU A 15 14.03 20.96 39.01
N LEU A 16 12.88 21.11 39.67
CA LEU A 16 11.58 21.19 38.99
C LEU A 16 11.48 22.41 38.06
N PHE A 17 12.00 23.57 38.49
CA PHE A 17 12.06 24.75 37.65
C PHE A 17 12.89 24.51 36.39
N LEU A 18 14.08 23.90 36.53
CA LEU A 18 14.94 23.60 35.39
C LEU A 18 14.29 22.58 34.44
N MET A 19 13.64 21.54 34.97
CA MET A 19 12.85 20.62 34.15
C MET A 19 11.74 21.34 33.38
N PHE A 20 10.99 22.23 34.03
CA PHE A 20 9.93 23.01 33.36
C PHE A 20 10.49 23.92 32.26
N CYS A 21 11.62 24.60 32.51
CA CYS A 21 12.29 25.41 31.49
C CYS A 21 12.75 24.57 30.29
N THR A 22 13.33 23.39 30.53
CA THR A 22 13.75 22.51 29.43
C THR A 22 12.56 21.98 28.64
N ALA A 23 11.48 21.56 29.31
CA ALA A 23 10.27 21.09 28.66
C ALA A 23 9.61 22.20 27.82
N GLY A 24 9.51 23.42 28.37
CA GLY A 24 9.01 24.58 27.64
C GLY A 24 9.85 24.94 26.42
N PHE A 25 11.18 24.87 26.54
CA PHE A 25 12.10 25.08 25.41
C PHE A 25 11.89 24.04 24.30
N PHE A 26 11.82 22.75 24.65
CA PHE A 26 11.58 21.70 23.66
C PHE A 26 10.20 21.82 23.00
N ALA A 27 9.15 22.12 23.76
CA ALA A 27 7.81 22.32 23.22
C ALA A 27 7.77 23.52 22.25
N GLY A 28 8.36 24.66 22.64
CA GLY A 28 8.45 25.84 21.78
C GLY A 28 9.30 25.62 20.53
N TYR A 29 10.43 24.92 20.66
CA TYR A 29 11.29 24.54 19.53
C TYR A 29 10.54 23.64 18.54
N HIS A 30 9.87 22.59 19.03
CA HIS A 30 9.08 21.72 18.17
C HIS A 30 7.98 22.48 17.43
N TYR A 31 7.22 23.33 18.13
CA TYR A 31 6.17 24.13 17.52
C TYR A 31 6.71 25.07 16.43
N GLY A 32 7.76 25.83 16.73
CA GLY A 32 8.36 26.76 15.77
C GLY A 32 9.01 26.07 14.56
N VAL A 33 9.62 24.89 14.76
CA VAL A 33 10.17 24.09 13.66
C VAL A 33 9.06 23.57 12.76
N THR A 34 7.95 23.09 13.32
CA THR A 34 6.82 22.60 12.51
C THR A 34 6.19 23.71 11.67
N GLU A 35 6.01 24.91 12.24
CA GLU A 35 5.43 26.06 11.52
C GLU A 35 6.36 26.53 10.40
N LYS A 36 7.67 26.66 10.68
CA LYS A 36 8.65 27.05 9.66
C LYS A 36 8.78 26.01 8.56
N GLN A 37 8.76 24.72 8.91
CA GLN A 37 8.77 23.64 7.92
C GLN A 37 7.51 23.69 7.05
N GLN A 38 6.34 23.91 7.66
CA GLN A 38 5.08 24.03 6.92
C GLN A 38 5.10 25.23 5.97
N ALA A 39 5.63 26.38 6.40
CA ALA A 39 5.78 27.57 5.57
C ALA A 39 6.78 27.35 4.40
N ILE A 40 7.89 26.65 4.64
CA ILE A 40 8.83 26.28 3.56
C ILE A 40 8.16 25.32 2.58
N ARG A 41 7.41 24.33 3.10
CA ARG A 41 6.71 23.34 2.28
C ARG A 41 5.62 23.96 1.40
N SER A 42 4.90 24.96 1.91
CA SER A 42 3.86 25.67 1.13
C SER A 42 4.42 26.66 0.12
N THR A 43 5.70 27.06 0.24
CA THR A 43 6.31 28.05 -0.67
C THR A 43 7.25 27.40 -1.70
N THR A 44 7.77 26.21 -1.42
CA THR A 44 8.72 25.53 -2.31
C THR A 44 8.00 24.77 -3.39
N LEU A 45 8.09 25.24 -4.64
CA LEU A 45 7.62 24.50 -5.80
C LEU A 45 8.57 23.35 -6.11
N ALA A 46 8.03 22.15 -6.27
CA ALA A 46 8.74 20.96 -6.72
C ALA A 46 8.13 20.45 -8.02
N ASN A 47 8.93 19.73 -8.80
CA ASN A 47 8.44 18.96 -9.93
C ASN A 47 8.50 17.48 -9.54
N VAL A 48 7.34 16.82 -9.51
CA VAL A 48 7.22 15.40 -9.15
C VAL A 48 6.55 14.66 -10.30
N VAL A 49 7.12 13.49 -10.63
CA VAL A 49 6.58 12.57 -11.62
C VAL A 49 5.80 11.48 -10.89
N TYR A 50 4.51 11.37 -11.18
CA TYR A 50 3.65 10.31 -10.70
C TYR A 50 3.47 9.28 -11.80
N ASP A 51 3.88 8.04 -11.56
CA ASP A 51 3.40 6.93 -12.39
C ASP A 51 1.90 6.76 -12.14
N VAL A 52 1.10 6.83 -13.19
CA VAL A 52 -0.36 6.66 -13.14
C VAL A 52 -0.83 5.68 -14.21
N GLY A 53 0.09 4.92 -14.81
CA GLY A 53 -0.21 4.01 -15.91
C GLY A 53 -1.25 2.97 -15.54
N ASP A 54 -1.21 2.55 -14.28
CA ASP A 54 -2.12 1.63 -13.64
C ASP A 54 -3.56 2.19 -13.52
N ILE A 55 -3.70 3.50 -13.34
CA ILE A 55 -4.98 4.21 -13.22
C ILE A 55 -5.56 4.54 -14.60
N VAL A 56 -4.72 5.00 -15.54
CA VAL A 56 -5.18 5.47 -16.86
C VAL A 56 -5.39 4.33 -17.86
N SER A 57 -4.78 3.16 -17.64
CA SER A 57 -4.96 1.98 -18.49
C SER A 57 -4.87 0.69 -17.67
N GLN A 58 -5.83 -0.21 -17.87
CA GLN A 58 -5.76 -1.56 -17.32
C GLN A 58 -4.75 -2.44 -18.07
N ASP A 59 -4.46 -2.09 -19.32
CA ASP A 59 -3.48 -2.78 -20.15
C ASP A 59 -2.11 -2.10 -20.00
N PRO A 60 -1.08 -2.81 -19.47
CA PRO A 60 0.26 -2.27 -19.30
C PRO A 60 0.96 -1.99 -20.64
N ASP A 61 0.57 -2.64 -21.72
CA ASP A 61 1.19 -2.50 -23.05
C ASP A 61 0.39 -1.59 -23.98
N ALA A 62 -0.84 -1.23 -23.60
CA ALA A 62 -1.65 -0.30 -24.38
C ALA A 62 -0.93 1.04 -24.56
N VAL A 63 -0.91 1.53 -25.80
CA VAL A 63 -0.53 2.90 -26.11
C VAL A 63 -1.67 3.81 -25.68
N VAL A 64 -1.36 4.71 -24.75
CA VAL A 64 -2.33 5.62 -24.16
C VAL A 64 -2.12 7.01 -24.76
N GLY A 65 -3.19 7.64 -25.24
CA GLY A 65 -3.15 9.03 -25.69
C GLY A 65 -3.32 10.03 -24.53
N ILE A 66 -3.24 11.32 -24.83
CA ILE A 66 -3.39 12.38 -23.82
C ILE A 66 -4.80 12.36 -23.20
N GLU A 67 -5.81 12.01 -24.01
CA GLU A 67 -7.22 11.96 -23.63
C GLU A 67 -7.52 11.03 -22.45
N ALA A 68 -6.72 9.97 -22.25
CA ALA A 68 -6.89 9.07 -21.11
C ALA A 68 -6.54 9.74 -19.76
N PHE A 69 -5.78 10.83 -19.80
CA PHE A 69 -5.39 11.60 -18.61
C PHE A 69 -6.39 12.72 -18.30
N ASP A 70 -7.27 13.08 -19.23
CA ASP A 70 -8.20 14.20 -19.05
C ASP A 70 -9.10 13.99 -17.83
N GLY A 71 -9.63 12.78 -17.68
CA GLY A 71 -10.45 12.41 -16.52
C GLY A 71 -9.71 12.50 -15.20
N LEU A 72 -8.47 12.00 -15.15
CA LEU A 72 -7.63 12.06 -13.95
C LEU A 72 -7.23 13.50 -13.61
N THR A 73 -6.87 14.28 -14.63
CA THR A 73 -6.48 15.70 -14.48
C THR A 73 -7.65 16.54 -13.98
N ALA A 74 -8.85 16.33 -14.55
CA ALA A 74 -10.06 16.99 -14.08
C ALA A 74 -10.40 16.63 -12.62
N LEU A 75 -10.21 15.37 -12.24
CA LEU A 75 -10.42 14.93 -10.86
C LEU A 75 -9.42 15.59 -9.89
N ILE A 76 -8.13 15.64 -10.24
CA ILE A 76 -7.11 16.33 -9.44
C ILE A 76 -7.48 17.80 -9.24
N HIS A 77 -7.84 18.51 -10.30
CA HIS A 77 -8.23 19.93 -10.23
C HIS A 77 -9.51 20.19 -9.45
N SER A 78 -10.47 19.26 -9.46
CA SER A 78 -11.72 19.40 -8.71
C SER A 78 -11.59 19.05 -7.22
N THR A 79 -10.63 18.20 -6.87
CA THR A 79 -10.40 17.77 -5.48
C THR A 79 -9.49 18.72 -4.72
N ILE A 80 -8.48 19.28 -5.41
CA ILE A 80 -7.48 20.16 -4.81
C ILE A 80 -7.90 21.62 -5.00
N SER A 81 -7.77 22.42 -3.93
CA SER A 81 -8.22 23.82 -3.87
C SER A 81 -7.81 24.65 -5.09
N SER A 82 -8.78 25.38 -5.66
CA SER A 82 -8.62 26.21 -6.85
C SER A 82 -7.61 27.36 -6.69
N GLU A 83 -7.41 27.84 -5.45
CA GLU A 83 -6.50 28.92 -5.12
C GLU A 83 -5.03 28.56 -5.40
N ILE A 84 -4.68 27.29 -5.18
CA ILE A 84 -3.33 26.74 -5.37
C ILE A 84 -2.94 26.79 -6.85
N TRP A 85 -3.89 26.47 -7.73
CA TRP A 85 -3.66 26.47 -9.17
C TRP A 85 -3.52 27.90 -9.72
N ALA A 86 -4.27 28.87 -9.18
CA ALA A 86 -4.25 30.25 -9.65
C ALA A 86 -2.90 30.95 -9.42
N VAL A 87 -2.23 30.68 -8.30
CA VAL A 87 -0.93 31.31 -7.94
C VAL A 87 0.21 30.83 -8.86
N ASN A 88 0.11 29.62 -9.39
CA ASN A 88 1.15 28.96 -10.17
C ASN A 88 0.93 29.02 -11.69
N GLY A 89 0.16 30.00 -12.19
CA GLY A 89 -0.08 30.15 -13.64
C GLY A 89 -1.33 29.42 -14.17
N GLY A 90 -2.19 28.91 -13.29
CA GLY A 90 -3.45 28.25 -13.60
C GLY A 90 -3.38 26.72 -13.62
N PRO A 91 -4.54 26.03 -13.74
CA PRO A 91 -4.61 24.56 -13.65
C PRO A 91 -3.84 23.85 -14.76
N MET A 92 -3.95 24.34 -16.01
CA MET A 92 -3.27 23.77 -17.18
C MET A 92 -1.75 24.00 -17.19
N SER A 93 -1.23 24.88 -16.32
CA SER A 93 0.21 25.18 -16.23
C SER A 93 0.96 24.12 -15.43
N ASN A 94 0.27 23.34 -14.59
CA ASN A 94 0.91 22.64 -13.49
C ASN A 94 0.80 21.12 -13.56
N VAL A 95 -0.16 20.58 -14.31
CA VAL A 95 -0.36 19.14 -14.45
C VAL A 95 -0.18 18.76 -15.92
N HIS A 96 0.89 18.03 -16.21
CA HIS A 96 1.29 17.66 -17.58
C HIS A 96 1.28 16.15 -17.76
N PRO A 97 0.41 15.59 -18.62
CA PRO A 97 0.47 14.18 -18.95
C PRO A 97 1.71 13.88 -19.78
N PHE A 98 2.33 12.74 -19.51
CA PHE A 98 3.45 12.21 -20.29
C PHE A 98 3.09 10.79 -20.77
N PRO A 99 2.35 10.68 -21.90
CA PRO A 99 1.74 9.41 -22.29
C PRO A 99 2.76 8.30 -22.60
N SER A 100 3.96 8.67 -23.05
CA SER A 100 5.00 7.70 -23.45
C SER A 100 5.46 6.75 -22.33
N ASN A 101 5.40 7.18 -21.07
CA ASN A 101 5.68 6.35 -19.89
C ASN A 101 4.48 6.29 -18.93
N LYS A 102 3.30 6.67 -19.42
CA LYS A 102 2.05 6.74 -18.66
C LYS A 102 2.13 7.50 -17.32
N SER A 103 2.93 8.57 -17.27
CA SER A 103 3.13 9.35 -16.04
C SER A 103 2.45 10.72 -16.11
N LEU A 104 2.27 11.33 -14.94
CA LEU A 104 1.80 12.69 -14.75
C LEU A 104 2.91 13.52 -14.10
N VAL A 105 3.36 14.57 -14.76
CA VAL A 105 4.35 15.51 -14.25
C VAL A 105 3.61 16.67 -13.61
N VAL A 106 3.79 16.87 -12.31
CA VAL A 106 3.10 17.93 -11.58
C VAL A 106 4.09 18.91 -10.97
N VAL A 107 3.81 20.20 -11.14
CA VAL A 107 4.58 21.31 -10.56
C VAL A 107 3.71 22.06 -9.54
N CYS A 108 3.94 21.84 -8.25
CA CYS A 108 3.21 22.53 -7.18
C CYS A 108 4.02 22.56 -5.88
N ASP A 109 3.44 23.13 -4.82
CA ASP A 109 4.05 23.11 -3.48
C ASP A 109 3.99 21.72 -2.84
N LEU A 110 4.81 21.48 -1.82
CA LEU A 110 4.96 20.15 -1.22
C LEU A 110 3.70 19.68 -0.48
N ASN A 111 2.85 20.57 0.02
CA ASN A 111 1.60 20.17 0.67
C ASN A 111 0.57 19.72 -0.36
N THR A 112 0.54 20.36 -1.52
CA THR A 112 -0.28 19.93 -2.65
C THR A 112 0.18 18.58 -3.20
N HIS A 113 1.49 18.33 -3.28
CA HIS A 113 2.00 17.01 -3.67
C HIS A 113 1.54 15.89 -2.74
N ASP A 114 1.48 16.14 -1.42
CA ASP A 114 0.95 15.16 -0.46
C ASP A 114 -0.53 14.85 -0.74
N GLN A 115 -1.35 15.88 -1.03
CA GLN A 115 -2.76 15.71 -1.39
C GLN A 115 -2.95 14.92 -2.70
N ILE A 116 -2.14 15.20 -3.73
CA ILE A 116 -2.16 14.44 -4.98
C ILE A 116 -1.78 12.99 -4.74
N ALA A 117 -0.71 12.75 -3.97
CA ALA A 117 -0.27 11.40 -3.67
C ALA A 117 -1.35 10.62 -2.92
N GLU A 118 -2.03 11.24 -1.96
CA GLU A 118 -3.15 10.66 -1.23
C GLU A 118 -4.35 10.37 -2.15
N LEU A 119 -4.74 11.32 -3.02
CA LEU A 119 -5.83 11.13 -3.98
C LEU A 119 -5.54 9.97 -4.94
N LEU A 120 -4.34 9.91 -5.51
CA LEU A 120 -3.94 8.82 -6.40
C LEU A 120 -3.97 7.48 -5.67
N GLU A 121 -3.53 7.43 -4.42
CA GLU A 121 -3.61 6.23 -3.59
C GLU A 121 -5.06 5.81 -3.29
N GLN A 122 -5.96 6.76 -3.01
CA GLN A 122 -7.39 6.48 -2.83
C GLN A 122 -8.02 5.91 -4.10
N LEU A 123 -7.67 6.45 -5.28
CA LEU A 123 -8.16 5.93 -6.56
C LEU A 123 -7.67 4.50 -6.80
N ARG A 124 -6.41 4.21 -6.51
CA ARG A 124 -5.86 2.85 -6.60
C ARG A 124 -6.63 1.89 -5.72
N ARG A 125 -6.91 2.25 -4.47
CA ARG A 125 -7.71 1.40 -3.55
C ARG A 125 -9.11 1.13 -4.10
N GLY A 126 -9.72 2.11 -4.78
CA GLY A 126 -11.01 1.95 -5.43
C GLY A 126 -10.96 1.02 -6.64
N ILE A 127 -9.97 1.20 -7.52
CA ILE A 127 -9.81 0.45 -8.78
C ILE A 127 -9.38 -0.99 -8.53
N TYR A 128 -8.47 -1.22 -7.57
CA TYR A 128 -7.91 -2.53 -7.24
C TYR A 128 -8.67 -3.26 -6.14
N LYS A 129 -9.91 -2.87 -5.89
CA LYS A 129 -10.78 -3.66 -5.01
C LYS A 129 -11.03 -5.02 -5.66
N LEU A 130 -10.75 -6.10 -4.93
CA LEU A 130 -11.09 -7.45 -5.40
C LEU A 130 -12.61 -7.59 -5.51
N ASP A 131 -13.08 -8.35 -6.50
CA ASP A 131 -14.49 -8.71 -6.59
C ASP A 131 -14.83 -9.62 -5.39
N GLU A 132 -15.67 -9.08 -4.50
CA GLU A 132 -16.12 -9.76 -3.29
C GLU A 132 -16.81 -11.10 -3.62
N ALA A 133 -17.58 -11.16 -4.70
CA ALA A 133 -18.29 -12.38 -5.08
C ALA A 133 -17.31 -13.47 -5.56
N GLU A 134 -16.33 -13.10 -6.39
CA GLU A 134 -15.33 -14.02 -6.93
C GLU A 134 -14.41 -14.56 -5.83
N LEU A 135 -13.90 -13.68 -4.95
CA LEU A 135 -13.07 -14.06 -3.82
C LEU A 135 -13.83 -14.97 -2.86
N MET A 136 -15.07 -14.64 -2.54
CA MET A 136 -15.89 -15.44 -1.63
C MET A 136 -16.27 -16.80 -2.21
N ALA A 137 -16.52 -16.88 -3.52
CA ALA A 137 -16.73 -18.15 -4.20
C ALA A 137 -15.48 -19.05 -4.11
N SER A 138 -14.31 -18.48 -4.40
CA SER A 138 -13.02 -19.19 -4.33
C SER A 138 -12.67 -19.65 -2.91
N ALA A 139 -12.94 -18.81 -1.90
CA ALA A 139 -12.74 -19.15 -0.49
C ALA A 139 -13.66 -20.28 -0.02
N ARG A 140 -14.95 -20.21 -0.36
CA ARG A 140 -15.94 -21.25 -0.02
C ARG A 140 -15.61 -22.57 -0.69
N GLU A 141 -15.19 -22.54 -1.95
CA GLU A 141 -14.81 -23.75 -2.67
C GLU A 141 -13.55 -24.39 -2.06
N SER A 142 -12.53 -23.58 -1.73
CA SER A 142 -11.31 -24.06 -1.07
C SER A 142 -11.62 -24.72 0.27
N LEU A 143 -12.50 -24.10 1.07
CA LEU A 143 -12.96 -24.64 2.35
C LEU A 143 -13.77 -25.94 2.17
N ALA A 144 -14.70 -25.97 1.21
CA ALA A 144 -15.56 -27.14 0.98
C ALA A 144 -14.79 -28.36 0.50
N ARG A 145 -13.81 -28.15 -0.39
CA ARG A 145 -13.01 -29.25 -0.95
C ARG A 145 -11.83 -29.63 -0.06
N LYS A 146 -11.49 -28.80 0.93
CA LYS A 146 -10.25 -28.89 1.73
C LYS A 146 -9.02 -29.09 0.83
N GLN A 147 -9.01 -28.41 -0.31
CA GLN A 147 -7.98 -28.58 -1.34
C GLN A 147 -6.69 -27.87 -0.92
N ALA A 148 -5.58 -28.61 -0.90
CA ALA A 148 -4.25 -28.03 -0.66
C ALA A 148 -3.81 -27.07 -1.78
N SER A 149 -4.31 -27.26 -3.00
CA SER A 149 -3.99 -26.41 -4.15
C SER A 149 -4.69 -25.04 -4.02
N PRO A 150 -3.94 -23.94 -3.91
CA PRO A 150 -4.51 -22.60 -3.88
C PRO A 150 -5.26 -22.26 -5.17
N ARG A 151 -6.33 -21.48 -5.04
CA ARG A 151 -7.04 -20.82 -6.14
C ARG A 151 -6.45 -19.44 -6.36
N ILE A 152 -6.07 -19.17 -7.61
CA ILE A 152 -5.64 -17.84 -8.04
C ILE A 152 -6.88 -16.95 -8.13
N VAL A 153 -6.93 -15.89 -7.32
CA VAL A 153 -7.99 -14.88 -7.35
C VAL A 153 -7.60 -13.77 -8.31
N LYS A 154 -6.33 -13.37 -8.29
CA LYS A 154 -5.80 -12.37 -9.20
C LYS A 154 -4.36 -12.70 -9.55
N LEU A 155 -4.03 -12.64 -10.84
CA LEU A 155 -2.70 -12.89 -11.37
C LEU A 155 -2.18 -11.62 -12.05
N PHE A 156 -0.92 -11.30 -11.78
CA PHE A 156 -0.19 -10.22 -12.42
C PHE A 156 1.09 -10.79 -13.02
N THR A 157 1.22 -10.73 -14.35
CA THR A 157 2.30 -11.39 -15.09
C THR A 157 3.46 -10.45 -15.46
N ASN A 158 3.42 -9.18 -15.07
CA ASN A 158 4.40 -8.17 -15.48
C ASN A 158 5.31 -7.76 -14.31
N SER A 159 6.62 -7.96 -14.44
CA SER A 159 7.64 -7.65 -13.42
C SER A 159 7.95 -6.15 -13.22
N ASN A 160 6.96 -5.27 -13.38
CA ASN A 160 7.14 -3.85 -13.10
C ASN A 160 7.45 -3.64 -11.61
N LYS A 161 8.36 -2.71 -11.28
CA LYS A 161 8.69 -2.32 -9.90
C LYS A 161 7.47 -1.88 -9.08
N ASN A 162 6.43 -1.38 -9.75
CA ASN A 162 5.18 -0.98 -9.11
C ASN A 162 4.18 -2.13 -8.93
N LEU A 163 4.44 -3.31 -9.51
CA LEU A 163 3.55 -4.47 -9.46
C LEU A 163 3.24 -4.86 -8.02
N HIS A 164 4.28 -5.01 -7.20
CA HIS A 164 4.16 -5.41 -5.80
C HIS A 164 3.19 -4.53 -5.02
N ARG A 165 3.25 -3.21 -5.24
CA ARG A 165 2.32 -2.27 -4.61
C ARG A 165 0.87 -2.56 -5.01
N LEU A 166 0.61 -2.80 -6.30
CA LEU A 166 -0.73 -3.09 -6.80
C LEU A 166 -1.27 -4.42 -6.28
N VAL A 167 -0.44 -5.47 -6.29
CA VAL A 167 -0.84 -6.78 -5.77
C VAL A 167 -1.09 -6.71 -4.26
N SER A 168 -0.30 -5.92 -3.52
CA SER A 168 -0.53 -5.69 -2.09
C SER A 168 -1.88 -5.00 -1.83
N VAL A 169 -2.31 -4.05 -2.67
CA VAL A 169 -3.64 -3.43 -2.53
C VAL A 169 -4.76 -4.46 -2.74
N HIS A 170 -4.61 -5.37 -3.73
CA HIS A 170 -5.55 -6.47 -3.89
C HIS A 170 -5.57 -7.42 -2.69
N TYR A 171 -4.40 -7.75 -2.14
CA TYR A 171 -4.29 -8.56 -0.94
C TYR A 171 -4.99 -7.90 0.25
N ASP A 172 -4.76 -6.61 0.50
CA ASP A 172 -5.41 -5.86 1.58
C ASP A 172 -6.93 -5.81 1.41
N SER A 173 -7.41 -5.60 0.18
CA SER A 173 -8.84 -5.67 -0.14
C SER A 173 -9.42 -7.06 0.16
N GLY A 174 -8.69 -8.13 -0.20
CA GLY A 174 -9.13 -9.49 0.07
C GLY A 174 -9.13 -9.81 1.57
N LEU A 175 -8.14 -9.29 2.29
CA LEU A 175 -8.03 -9.42 3.74
C LEU A 175 -9.22 -8.75 4.44
N GLU A 176 -9.61 -7.55 4.01
CA GLU A 176 -10.80 -6.86 4.53
C GLU A 176 -12.07 -7.68 4.30
N ILE A 177 -12.28 -8.18 3.08
CA ILE A 177 -13.45 -8.98 2.70
C ILE A 177 -13.53 -10.26 3.55
N LEU A 178 -12.44 -11.01 3.65
CA LEU A 178 -12.40 -12.25 4.42
C LEU A 178 -12.50 -11.98 5.93
N THR A 179 -11.94 -10.88 6.43
CA THR A 179 -12.06 -10.49 7.84
C THR A 179 -13.51 -10.16 8.19
N LYS A 180 -14.23 -9.47 7.31
CA LYS A 180 -15.65 -9.18 7.49
C LYS A 180 -16.50 -10.46 7.55
N GLN A 181 -16.15 -11.47 6.77
CA GLN A 181 -16.90 -12.72 6.68
C GLN A 181 -16.54 -13.75 7.77
N TYR A 182 -15.25 -13.91 8.08
CA TYR A 182 -14.73 -14.98 8.94
C TYR A 182 -14.20 -14.46 10.30
N GLY A 183 -14.25 -13.15 10.52
CA GLY A 183 -13.72 -12.50 11.72
C GLY A 183 -12.23 -12.18 11.61
N ARG A 184 -11.64 -11.74 12.73
CA ARG A 184 -10.21 -11.40 12.78
C ARG A 184 -9.34 -12.62 12.43
N PRO A 185 -8.33 -12.49 11.55
CA PRO A 185 -7.41 -13.58 11.25
C PRO A 185 -6.62 -14.00 12.49
N ASP A 186 -6.30 -15.30 12.58
CA ASP A 186 -5.44 -15.87 13.64
C ASP A 186 -3.99 -15.41 13.49
N GLY A 187 -3.58 -15.07 12.27
CA GLY A 187 -2.27 -14.50 11.98
C GLY A 187 -2.26 -13.72 10.67
N VAL A 188 -1.47 -12.65 10.65
CA VAL A 188 -1.11 -11.88 9.44
C VAL A 188 0.39 -11.67 9.50
N TYR A 189 1.11 -12.17 8.50
CA TYR A 189 2.56 -12.16 8.47
C TYR A 189 3.08 -11.72 7.11
N THR A 190 4.21 -11.01 7.12
CA THR A 190 5.02 -10.67 5.95
C THR A 190 6.31 -11.48 6.02
N LEU A 191 6.91 -11.85 4.89
CA LEU A 191 8.08 -12.73 4.78
C LEU A 191 9.25 -12.35 5.70
N GLU A 192 9.40 -11.06 6.01
CA GLU A 192 10.43 -10.54 6.92
C GLU A 192 10.17 -10.85 8.41
N SER A 193 9.01 -11.41 8.76
CA SER A 193 8.64 -11.73 10.14
C SER A 193 9.32 -13.01 10.62
N ASP A 194 9.86 -12.94 11.84
CA ASP A 194 10.37 -14.08 12.61
C ASP A 194 9.37 -15.23 12.83
N ARG A 195 8.07 -14.93 12.72
CA ARG A 195 6.97 -15.88 12.90
C ARG A 195 6.28 -16.24 11.58
N PHE A 196 6.93 -16.00 10.45
CA PHE A 196 6.37 -16.37 9.15
C PHE A 196 6.14 -17.88 9.07
N PRO A 197 4.95 -18.34 8.65
CA PRO A 197 4.66 -19.78 8.64
C PRO A 197 5.51 -20.53 7.62
N THR A 198 6.13 -21.64 8.04
CA THR A 198 7.02 -22.45 7.19
C THR A 198 6.29 -23.31 6.16
N TRP A 199 4.96 -23.43 6.28
CA TRP A 199 4.14 -24.26 5.39
C TRP A 199 3.74 -23.57 4.09
N ILE A 200 4.10 -22.30 3.88
CA ILE A 200 3.77 -21.55 2.68
C ILE A 200 4.95 -20.73 2.17
N ALA A 201 5.20 -20.80 0.86
CA ALA A 201 6.06 -19.86 0.15
C ALA A 201 5.20 -18.66 -0.30
N ALA A 202 5.19 -17.58 0.48
CA ALA A 202 4.46 -16.36 0.18
C ALA A 202 5.26 -15.14 0.65
N GLN A 203 4.98 -13.98 0.06
CA GLN A 203 5.51 -12.71 0.53
C GLN A 203 4.66 -12.16 1.69
N GLN A 204 3.34 -12.39 1.64
CA GLN A 204 2.40 -12.04 2.70
C GLN A 204 1.37 -13.16 2.86
N VAL A 205 0.93 -13.42 4.09
CA VAL A 205 -0.12 -14.42 4.37
C VAL A 205 -0.99 -14.00 5.56
N ALA A 206 -2.30 -14.20 5.39
CA ALA A 206 -3.28 -14.13 6.46
C ALA A 206 -4.04 -15.46 6.51
N PHE A 207 -4.38 -15.93 7.71
CA PHE A 207 -5.10 -17.18 7.85
C PHE A 207 -6.12 -17.19 8.99
N TRP A 208 -7.15 -18.02 8.81
CA TRP A 208 -8.27 -18.23 9.72
C TRP A 208 -8.44 -19.72 10.00
N LYS A 209 -8.41 -20.09 11.27
CA LYS A 209 -8.65 -21.46 11.74
C LYS A 209 -10.09 -21.83 11.52
N GLN A 210 -10.33 -22.97 10.87
CA GLN A 210 -11.66 -23.48 10.55
C GLN A 210 -11.67 -25.00 10.85
N GLY A 211 -12.00 -25.39 12.09
CA GLY A 211 -11.87 -26.79 12.50
C GLY A 211 -10.40 -27.26 12.50
N GLU A 212 -10.07 -28.26 11.67
CA GLU A 212 -8.77 -28.96 11.62
C GLU A 212 -7.71 -28.30 10.71
N GLY A 213 -8.06 -27.19 10.04
CA GLY A 213 -7.15 -26.52 9.13
C GLY A 213 -7.34 -25.01 9.11
N TYR A 214 -6.72 -24.39 8.11
CA TYR A 214 -6.66 -22.95 7.92
C TYR A 214 -7.14 -22.60 6.52
N LEU A 215 -8.13 -21.72 6.45
CA LEU A 215 -8.35 -20.91 5.26
C LEU A 215 -7.24 -19.87 5.24
N TYR A 216 -6.55 -19.69 4.11
CA TYR A 216 -5.53 -18.67 3.98
C TYR A 216 -5.75 -17.81 2.74
N LEU A 217 -5.34 -16.55 2.86
CA LEU A 217 -5.13 -15.61 1.77
C LEU A 217 -3.64 -15.32 1.72
N ALA A 218 -3.03 -15.40 0.54
CA ALA A 218 -1.60 -15.16 0.39
C ALA A 218 -1.30 -14.33 -0.85
N LEU A 219 -0.29 -13.49 -0.74
CA LEU A 219 0.40 -12.87 -1.86
C LEU A 219 1.63 -13.71 -2.16
N GLN A 220 1.66 -14.35 -3.32
CA GLN A 220 2.71 -15.30 -3.72
C GLN A 220 3.38 -14.90 -5.03
N ASP A 221 4.64 -15.28 -5.19
CA ASP A 221 5.30 -15.24 -6.49
C ASP A 221 4.62 -16.21 -7.46
N ALA A 222 4.46 -15.77 -8.70
CA ALA A 222 3.91 -16.56 -9.79
C ALA A 222 5.00 -16.81 -10.85
N LEU A 223 5.28 -18.09 -11.14
CA LEU A 223 6.34 -18.50 -12.07
C LEU A 223 5.81 -18.69 -13.49
N PRO A 224 6.55 -18.26 -14.54
CA PRO A 224 7.94 -17.75 -14.49
C PRO A 224 8.16 -16.32 -13.99
N GLU A 225 7.23 -15.38 -14.23
CA GLU A 225 7.35 -14.01 -13.71
C GLU A 225 5.97 -13.49 -13.32
N GLY A 226 5.90 -12.84 -12.15
CA GLY A 226 4.68 -12.24 -11.66
C GLY A 226 4.40 -12.46 -10.19
N GLU A 227 3.25 -11.99 -9.77
CA GLU A 227 2.72 -12.15 -8.43
C GLU A 227 1.23 -12.46 -8.50
N ALA A 228 0.73 -13.20 -7.53
CA ALA A 228 -0.67 -13.59 -7.45
C ALA A 228 -1.22 -13.41 -6.05
N VAL A 229 -2.47 -12.95 -5.98
CA VAL A 229 -3.29 -13.10 -4.77
C VAL A 229 -4.02 -14.42 -4.89
N VAL A 230 -3.79 -15.29 -3.92
CA VAL A 230 -4.38 -16.62 -3.88
C VAL A 230 -5.17 -16.83 -2.60
N VAL A 231 -6.19 -17.66 -2.69
CA VAL A 231 -6.94 -18.17 -1.54
C VAL A 231 -6.86 -19.69 -1.54
N GLY A 232 -6.66 -20.30 -0.38
CA GLY A 232 -6.51 -21.74 -0.31
C GLY A 232 -6.82 -22.32 1.06
N TRP A 233 -6.70 -23.64 1.16
CA TRP A 233 -6.88 -24.38 2.39
C TRP A 233 -5.61 -25.13 2.75
N HIS A 234 -5.20 -25.07 4.02
CA HIS A 234 -4.06 -25.83 4.52
C HIS A 234 -4.45 -26.62 5.78
N GLN A 235 -4.04 -27.89 5.85
CA GLN A 235 -4.20 -28.74 7.02
C GLN A 235 -2.82 -28.97 7.66
N ASN A 236 -2.72 -29.00 8.99
CA ASN A 236 -1.42 -29.10 9.69
C ASN A 236 -0.48 -30.21 9.21
N ASP A 237 -1.02 -31.31 8.68
CA ASP A 237 -0.25 -32.47 8.21
C ASP A 237 -0.02 -32.49 6.68
N THR A 238 -0.43 -31.43 5.97
CA THR A 238 -0.24 -31.35 4.51
C THR A 238 1.14 -30.79 4.15
N ALA A 239 1.61 -31.18 2.97
CA ALA A 239 2.86 -30.67 2.40
C ALA A 239 2.84 -29.14 2.27
N MET A 240 4.05 -28.56 2.22
CA MET A 240 4.26 -27.14 2.01
C MET A 240 3.58 -26.66 0.72
N VAL A 241 2.90 -25.52 0.81
CA VAL A 241 2.34 -24.79 -0.33
C VAL A 241 3.48 -24.05 -1.02
N GLY A 242 3.92 -24.55 -2.17
CA GLY A 242 4.95 -23.92 -3.00
C GLY A 242 4.45 -22.69 -3.76
N PRO A 243 5.34 -21.99 -4.49
CA PRO A 243 4.98 -20.91 -5.40
C PRO A 243 4.00 -21.37 -6.49
N ILE A 244 3.22 -20.43 -7.03
CA ILE A 244 2.24 -20.73 -8.08
C ILE A 244 2.95 -20.94 -9.42
N GLN A 245 2.69 -22.07 -10.06
CA GLN A 245 3.12 -22.33 -11.44
C GLN A 245 1.92 -22.10 -12.37
N TYR A 246 1.91 -21.03 -13.15
CA TYR A 246 0.77 -20.73 -14.04
C TYR A 246 0.92 -21.32 -15.46
N ALA A 247 2.11 -21.84 -15.80
CA ALA A 247 2.40 -22.42 -17.12
C ALA A 247 1.52 -23.64 -17.49
N SER A 248 0.82 -24.25 -16.54
CA SER A 248 -0.05 -25.42 -16.76
C SER A 248 -1.55 -25.09 -16.85
N THR A 249 -2.00 -23.91 -16.44
CA THR A 249 -3.45 -23.64 -16.26
C THR A 249 -4.11 -22.96 -17.47
N VAL A 250 -3.35 -22.18 -18.25
CA VAL A 250 -3.87 -21.50 -19.45
C VAL A 250 -4.14 -22.49 -20.60
N ALA A 251 -3.39 -23.59 -20.64
CA ALA A 251 -3.57 -24.64 -21.65
C ALA A 251 -4.90 -25.42 -21.52
N GLU A 252 -5.57 -25.37 -20.37
CA GLU A 252 -6.77 -26.18 -20.10
C GLU A 252 -8.10 -25.44 -20.35
N ASN A 253 -8.06 -24.10 -20.45
CA ASN A 253 -9.25 -23.26 -20.71
C ASN A 253 -9.30 -22.66 -22.12
N THR A 254 -8.37 -23.04 -23.01
CA THR A 254 -8.52 -22.70 -24.43
C THR A 254 -9.50 -23.71 -25.05
N PRO A 255 -10.67 -23.28 -25.57
CA PRO A 255 -11.57 -24.20 -26.24
C PRO A 255 -10.80 -24.89 -27.38
N ARG A 256 -10.79 -26.22 -27.36
CA ARG A 256 -10.33 -27.00 -28.53
C ARG A 256 -11.38 -26.80 -29.62
N ASP A 257 -11.03 -26.02 -30.63
CA ASP A 257 -11.75 -25.98 -31.91
C ASP A 257 -11.72 -27.35 -32.61
#